data_AF-A0A1V6HIJ6-F1
#
_entry.id   AF-A0A1V6HIJ6-F1
#
_cell.length_a   1.000
_cell.length_b   1.000
_cell.length_c   1.000
_cell.angle_alpha   90.00
_cell.angle_beta   90.00
_cell.angle_gamma   90.00
#
_symmetry.space_group_name_H-M   'P 1'
#
loop_
_entity.id
_entity.type
_entity.pdbx_description
1 polymer ?
#
loop_
_entity_poly.entity_id
_entity_poly.type
_entity_poly.pdbx_seq_one_letter_code
_entity_poly.pdbx_strand_id
1 'polypeptide(L)' 'MAKFSLINYAKESYDELLHKVSWPTWSELQSSAIVVSIASLIIAFVVFLMDFGFSKLMEGIYTWF' A
#
# COMPACT_ATOMS: atom_id res chain seq x y z
N MET A 1 17.41 38.99 -3.23
CA MET A 1 15.98 38.88 -2.86
C MET A 1 15.45 37.58 -3.48
N ALA A 2 14.79 36.71 -2.70
CA ALA A 2 14.15 35.43 -3.11
C ALA A 2 15.00 34.14 -3.32
N LYS A 3 16.08 33.89 -2.54
CA LYS A 3 16.70 32.54 -2.47
C LYS A 3 16.74 31.90 -1.07
N PHE A 4 16.45 32.65 -0.02
CA PHE A 4 16.44 32.16 1.36
C PHE A 4 15.10 31.55 1.82
N SER A 5 14.00 31.78 1.09
CA SER A 5 12.67 31.32 1.51
C SER A 5 12.50 29.81 1.43
N LEU A 6 13.03 29.16 0.40
CA LEU A 6 12.84 27.72 0.15
C LEU A 6 13.63 26.85 1.14
N ILE A 7 14.85 27.28 1.49
CA ILE A 7 15.71 26.59 2.47
C ILE A 7 15.10 26.72 3.88
N ASN A 8 14.57 27.90 4.22
CA ASN A 8 13.90 28.10 5.50
C ASN A 8 12.58 27.31 5.56
N TYR A 9 11.77 27.31 4.50
CA TYR A 9 10.57 26.48 4.42
C TYR A 9 10.86 24.99 4.61
N ALA A 10 11.91 24.47 3.97
CA ALA A 10 12.29 23.07 4.12
C ALA A 10 12.75 22.75 5.56
N LYS A 11 13.46 23.67 6.22
CA LYS A 11 13.82 23.55 7.63
C LYS A 11 12.61 23.58 8.56
N GLU A 12 11.66 24.47 8.30
CA GLU A 12 10.46 24.65 9.11
C GLU A 12 9.51 23.45 8.96
N SER A 13 9.37 22.91 7.74
CA SER A 13 8.67 21.65 7.48
C SER A 13 9.35 20.44 8.12
N TYR A 14 10.69 20.41 8.16
CA TYR A 14 11.43 19.34 8.85
C TYR A 14 11.21 19.39 10.37
N ASP A 15 11.24 20.58 10.96
CA ASP A 15 10.96 20.77 12.38
C ASP A 15 9.50 20.42 12.73
N GLU A 16 8.52 20.76 11.89
CA GLU A 16 7.13 20.38 12.10
C GLU A 16 6.91 18.86 12.00
N LEU A 17 7.50 18.21 10.98
CA LEU A 17 7.37 16.77 10.77
C LEU A 17 8.02 15.94 11.89
N LEU A 18 9.02 16.48 12.58
CA LEU A 18 9.72 15.78 13.66
C LEU A 18 9.18 16.11 15.05
N HIS A 19 8.88 17.38 15.33
CA HIS A 19 8.53 17.84 16.68
C HIS A 19 7.01 17.95 16.90
N LYS A 20 6.21 17.97 15.83
CA LYS A 20 4.76 18.23 15.90
C LYS A 20 3.91 17.07 15.37
N VAL A 21 4.54 15.98 14.97
CA VAL A 21 3.86 14.75 14.52
C VAL A 21 4.26 13.61 15.44
N SER A 22 3.26 12.94 16.02
CA SER A 22 3.46 11.71 16.76
C SER A 22 3.75 10.58 15.77
N TRP A 23 5.02 10.42 15.39
CA TRP A 23 5.44 9.22 14.65
C TRP A 23 5.13 7.99 15.52
N PRO A 24 4.33 7.04 15.01
CA PRO A 24 4.08 5.80 15.72
C PRO A 24 5.40 5.06 15.94
N THR A 25 5.46 4.29 17.02
CA THR A 25 6.65 3.47 17.29
C THR A 25 6.83 2.43 16.18
N TRP A 26 8.06 1.98 15.95
CA TRP A 26 8.36 0.95 14.94
C TRP A 26 7.50 -0.31 15.08
N SER A 27 7.08 -0.64 16.31
CA SER A 27 6.19 -1.78 16.59
C SER A 27 4.76 -1.55 16.08
N GLU A 28 4.20 -0.35 16.23
CA GLU A 28 2.86 0.00 15.72
C GLU A 28 2.84 0.12 14.19
N LEU A 29 3.92 0.64 13.60
CA LEU A 29 4.11 0.67 12.14
C LEU A 29 4.11 -0.75 11.56
N GLN A 30 4.86 -1.65 12.20
CA GLN A 30 4.92 -3.04 11.77
C GLN A 30 3.58 -3.75 11.95
N SER A 31 2.87 -3.50 13.06
CA SER A 31 1.52 -4.03 13.29
C SER A 31 0.56 -3.59 12.18
N SER A 32 0.54 -2.30 11.84
CA SER A 32 -0.29 -1.76 10.76
C SER A 32 0.07 -2.35 9.40
N ALA A 33 1.38 -2.49 9.11
CA ALA A 33 1.86 -3.08 7.87
C ALA A 33 1.48 -4.57 7.73
N ILE A 34 1.53 -5.33 8.82
CA ILE A 34 1.13 -6.74 8.85
C ILE A 34 -0.37 -6.88 8.57
N VAL A 35 -1.21 -6.02 9.17
CA VAL A 35 -2.66 -6.04 8.90
C VAL A 35 -2.94 -5.80 7.41
N VAL A 36 -2.28 -4.81 6.81
CA VAL A 36 -2.44 -4.50 5.38
C VAL A 36 -1.91 -5.62 4.48
N SER A 37 -0.80 -6.27 4.84
CA SER A 37 -0.25 -7.37 4.04
C SER A 37 -1.14 -8.62 4.05
N ILE A 38 -1.80 -8.90 5.18
CA ILE A 38 -2.78 -9.98 5.26
C ILE A 38 -4.02 -9.65 4.43
N ALA A 39 -4.50 -8.40 4.50
CA ALA A 39 -5.63 -7.96 3.69
C ALA A 39 -5.33 -8.07 2.17
N SER A 40 -4.13 -7.68 1.73
CA SER A 40 -3.73 -7.80 0.32
C SER A 40 -3.57 -9.26 -0.12
N LEU A 41 -3.08 -10.14 0.76
CA LEU A 41 -3.01 -11.58 0.52
C LEU A 41 -4.40 -12.19 0.28
N ILE A 42 -5.40 -11.82 1.07
CA ILE A 42 -6.78 -12.29 0.90
C ILE A 42 -7.33 -11.85 -0.47
N ILE A 43 -7.14 -10.58 -0.83
CA ILE A 43 -7.58 -10.05 -2.13
C ILE A 43 -6.88 -10.80 -3.28
N ALA A 44 -5.57 -11.01 -3.18
CA ALA A 44 -4.81 -11.76 -4.17
C ALA A 44 -5.34 -13.19 -4.36
N PHE A 45 -5.71 -13.86 -3.26
CA PHE A 45 -6.28 -15.20 -3.32
C PHE A 45 -7.65 -15.24 -4.00
N VAL A 46 -8.51 -14.24 -3.76
CA VAL A 46 -9.81 -14.13 -4.42
C VAL A 46 -9.65 -13.91 -5.92
N VAL A 47 -8.75 -13.02 -6.34
CA VAL A 47 -8.45 -12.79 -7.77
C VAL A 47 -7.91 -14.06 -8.41
N PHE A 48 -7.01 -14.78 -7.74
CA PHE A 48 -6.49 -16.05 -8.23
C PHE A 48 -7.60 -17.09 -8.46
N LEU A 49 -8.54 -17.22 -7.53
CA LEU A 49 -9.71 -18.12 -7.68
C LEU A 49 -10.58 -17.73 -8.87
N MET A 50 -10.80 -16.43 -9.06
CA MET A 50 -11.58 -15.91 -10.19
C MET A 50 -10.88 -16.22 -11.53
N ASP A 51 -9.59 -15.93 -11.64
CA ASP A 51 -8.79 -16.17 -12.85
C ASP A 51 -8.73 -17.68 -13.18
N PHE A 52 -8.52 -18.51 -12.16
CA PHE A 52 -8.49 -19.97 -12.32
C PHE A 52 -9.87 -20.51 -12.75
N GLY A 53 -10.93 -20.03 -12.10
CA GLY A 53 -12.30 -20.41 -12.40
C GLY A 53 -12.67 -20.08 -13.84
N PHE A 54 -12.45 -18.83 -14.27
CA PHE A 54 -12.75 -18.40 -15.64
C PHE A 54 -11.91 -19.14 -16.69
N SER A 55 -10.62 -19.39 -16.42
CA SER A 55 -9.76 -20.13 -17.34
C SER A 55 -10.27 -21.55 -17.57
N LYS A 56 -10.66 -22.25 -16.50
CA LYS A 56 -11.19 -23.62 -16.58
C LYS A 56 -12.57 -23.68 -17.24
N LEU A 57 -13.41 -22.68 -16.97
CA LEU A 57 -14.75 -22.58 -17.57
C LEU A 57 -14.64 -22.33 -19.08
N MET A 58 -13.76 -21.43 -19.51
CA MET A 58 -13.50 -21.18 -20.92
C MET A 58 -12.89 -22.39 -21.62
N GLU A 59 -11.87 -23.05 -21.06
CA GLU A 59 -11.32 -24.30 -21.60
C GLU A 59 -12.41 -25.36 -21.77
N GLY A 60 -13.31 -25.50 -20.78
CA GLY A 60 -14.44 -26.41 -20.84
C GLY A 60 -15.39 -26.09 -22.00
N ILE A 61 -15.76 -24.81 -22.17
CA ILE A 61 -16.64 -24.38 -23.26
C ILE A 61 -15.98 -24.60 -24.62
N TYR A 62 -14.72 -24.21 -24.80
CA TYR A 62 -13.98 -24.36 -26.06
C TYR A 62 -13.67 -25.82 -26.42
N THR A 63 -13.60 -26.72 -25.45
CA THR A 63 -13.37 -28.15 -25.72
C THR A 63 -14.68 -28.86 -26.05
N TRP A 64 -15.81 -28.38 -25.51
CA TRP A 64 -17.13 -28.97 -25.71
C TRP A 64 -17.79 -28.52 -27.02
N PHE A 65 -17.37 -27.37 -27.56
CA PHE A 65 -17.83 -26.80 -28.83
C PHE A 65 -16.77 -26.96 -29.92
#